data_AF-A0A6A4ZHT0-F1
#
_entry.id   AF-A0A6A4ZHT0-F1
#
_cell.length_a   1.000
_cell.length_b   1.000
_cell.length_c   1.000
_cell.angle_alpha   90.00
_cell.angle_beta   90.00
_cell.angle_gamma   90.00
#
_symmetry.space_group_name_H-M   'P 1'
#
loop_
_entity.id
_entity.type
_entity.pdbx_description
1 polymer ?
#
loop_
_entity_poly.entity_id
_entity_poly.type
_entity_poly.pdbx_seq_one_letter_code
_entity_poly.pdbx_strand_id
1 'polypeptide(L)'
;AAGFSFSKCHAEKRVPVDPYMLWMFEGEEFLRSSHLWTAGYDMYSPSRVGSVVYHNYTSIPARFEEMQVSDEAVRTRERTMAENRFRLVVDWPFEGPVNTFELTTTYAMGRERSLDQYLEFSGVTFAPDQVDAHTCRQLYWVPYADPTSVQALLGNWHMGNREKVAVGEGSAALRSSGRSFDYLPADHSVLVGVGVVLILMGGFMHSRQTKIKHHDKSDV
;
A
#
# COMPACT_ATOMS: atom_id res chain seq x y z
N ALA A 1 10.26 1.61 9.18
CA ALA A 1 9.43 2.83 9.14
C ALA A 1 7.99 2.39 8.93
N ALA A 2 7.03 3.03 9.59
CA ALA A 2 5.60 2.89 9.30
C ALA A 2 5.17 4.15 8.52
N GLY A 3 4.57 3.98 7.34
CA GLY A 3 3.98 5.07 6.56
C GLY A 3 4.93 6.04 5.85
N PHE A 4 6.18 5.66 5.55
CA PHE A 4 7.15 6.58 4.94
C PHE A 4 7.05 6.59 3.40
N SER A 5 6.74 7.75 2.82
CA SER A 5 6.68 7.95 1.37
C SER A 5 7.12 9.36 0.96
N PHE A 6 7.48 9.52 -0.32
CA PHE A 6 7.80 10.82 -0.91
C PHE A 6 7.00 11.03 -2.18
N SER A 7 6.48 12.24 -2.35
CA SER A 7 5.73 12.64 -3.52
C SER A 7 5.89 14.14 -3.76
N LYS A 8 5.48 14.61 -4.94
CA LYS A 8 5.35 16.05 -5.19
C LYS A 8 4.20 16.59 -4.34
N CYS A 9 4.32 17.83 -3.86
CA CYS A 9 3.36 18.46 -2.96
C CYS A 9 1.89 18.48 -3.45
N HIS A 10 1.66 18.39 -4.77
CA HIS A 10 0.31 18.33 -5.32
C HIS A 10 -0.42 17.02 -4.96
N ALA A 11 0.28 15.94 -4.58
CA ALA A 11 -0.32 14.71 -4.05
C ALA A 11 -1.11 14.98 -2.76
N GLU A 12 -0.48 15.64 -1.79
CA GLU A 12 -1.11 15.99 -0.51
C GLU A 12 -2.28 16.97 -0.67
N LYS A 13 -2.26 17.82 -1.71
CA LYS A 13 -3.35 18.76 -2.00
C LYS A 13 -4.53 18.12 -2.73
N ARG A 14 -4.27 17.20 -3.67
CA ARG A 14 -5.31 16.53 -4.46
C ARG A 14 -5.96 15.37 -3.70
N VAL A 15 -5.19 14.71 -2.85
CA VAL A 15 -5.61 13.57 -2.05
C VAL A 15 -5.21 13.86 -0.61
N PRO A 16 -6.00 14.69 0.10
CA PRO A 16 -5.70 14.99 1.50
C PRO A 16 -5.88 13.76 2.39
N VAL A 17 -5.17 13.72 3.52
CA VAL A 17 -5.40 12.71 4.56
C VAL A 17 -6.75 13.00 5.23
N ASP A 18 -7.56 11.97 5.41
CA ASP A 18 -8.87 12.07 6.05
C ASP A 18 -8.73 12.30 7.57
N PRO A 19 -9.11 13.48 8.11
CA PRO A 19 -8.97 13.79 9.53
C PRO A 19 -10.02 13.09 10.39
N TYR A 20 -11.01 12.41 9.80
CA TYR A 20 -12.08 11.71 10.52
C TYR A 20 -11.76 10.24 10.81
N MET A 21 -10.51 9.82 10.59
CA MET A 21 -10.00 8.48 10.87
C MET A 21 -9.22 8.40 12.20
N LEU A 22 -9.67 9.14 13.22
CA LEU A 22 -8.98 9.24 14.51
C LEU A 22 -8.86 7.88 15.20
N TRP A 23 -7.73 7.66 15.86
CA TRP A 23 -7.42 6.47 16.67
C TRP A 23 -7.37 5.13 15.90
N MET A 24 -7.35 5.19 14.57
CA MET A 24 -7.13 4.05 13.69
C MET A 24 -5.64 3.92 13.37
N PHE A 25 -5.06 2.78 13.73
CA PHE A 25 -3.65 2.44 13.48
C PHE A 25 -3.49 1.22 12.56
N GLU A 26 -4.55 0.44 12.39
CA GLU A 26 -4.58 -0.59 11.36
C GLU A 26 -5.45 -0.06 10.22
N GLY A 27 -4.85 0.05 9.04
CA GLY A 27 -5.54 0.44 7.81
C GLY A 27 -5.28 1.87 7.33
N GLU A 28 -4.62 2.75 8.10
CA GLU A 28 -4.28 4.09 7.60
C GLU A 28 -3.31 4.04 6.41
N GLU A 29 -2.37 3.09 6.42
CA GLU A 29 -1.46 2.87 5.29
C GLU A 29 -2.23 2.39 4.05
N PHE A 30 -3.18 1.46 4.23
CA PHE A 30 -4.05 0.97 3.16
C PHE A 30 -4.91 2.09 2.58
N LEU A 31 -5.54 2.91 3.42
CA LEU A 31 -6.34 4.04 2.95
C LEU A 31 -5.48 5.07 2.24
N ARG A 32 -4.33 5.43 2.80
CA ARG A 32 -3.45 6.43 2.18
C ARG A 32 -3.00 5.98 0.80
N SER A 33 -2.59 4.73 0.69
CA SER A 33 -2.12 4.13 -0.55
C SER A 33 -3.25 3.98 -1.57
N SER A 34 -4.38 3.36 -1.21
CA SER A 34 -5.53 3.19 -2.11
C SER A 34 -6.07 4.52 -2.65
N HIS A 35 -6.23 5.56 -1.83
CA HIS A 35 -6.71 6.86 -2.28
C HIS A 35 -5.75 7.53 -3.26
N LEU A 36 -4.44 7.50 -2.99
CA LEU A 36 -3.43 8.03 -3.92
C LEU A 36 -3.45 7.26 -5.24
N TRP A 37 -3.48 5.93 -5.16
CA TRP A 37 -3.39 5.08 -6.35
C TRP A 37 -4.60 5.19 -7.26
N THR A 38 -5.80 5.21 -6.67
CA THR A 38 -7.07 5.42 -7.38
C THR A 38 -7.18 6.83 -7.95
N ALA A 39 -6.50 7.83 -7.36
CA ALA A 39 -6.40 9.21 -7.86
C ALA A 39 -5.36 9.43 -8.99
N GLY A 40 -4.80 8.33 -9.51
CA GLY A 40 -3.84 8.34 -10.62
C GLY A 40 -2.38 8.55 -10.21
N TYR A 41 -2.03 8.39 -8.94
CA TYR A 41 -0.63 8.34 -8.53
C TYR A 41 -0.08 6.92 -8.67
N ASP A 42 1.17 6.81 -9.06
CA ASP A 42 1.88 5.53 -9.15
C ASP A 42 2.81 5.35 -7.95
N MET A 43 2.91 4.11 -7.48
CA MET A 43 3.77 3.73 -6.37
C MET A 43 5.04 3.06 -6.89
N TYR A 44 6.18 3.52 -6.41
CA TYR A 44 7.48 2.99 -6.78
C TYR A 44 8.29 2.67 -5.54
N SER A 45 8.98 1.52 -5.58
CA SER A 45 10.05 1.24 -4.63
C SER A 45 11.28 2.10 -5.00
N PRO A 46 12.00 2.71 -4.03
CA PRO A 46 13.00 3.74 -4.31
C PRO A 46 14.21 3.30 -5.14
N SER A 47 14.47 2.00 -5.35
CA SER A 47 15.50 1.60 -6.32
C SER A 47 15.43 0.13 -6.79
N ARG A 48 16.00 -0.13 -7.97
CA ARG A 48 16.30 -1.48 -8.47
C ARG A 48 17.44 -2.17 -7.71
N VAL A 49 18.26 -1.39 -6.99
CA VAL A 49 19.48 -1.86 -6.29
C VAL A 49 19.35 -1.87 -4.77
N GLY A 50 18.14 -1.62 -4.23
CA GLY A 50 17.82 -1.76 -2.83
C GLY A 50 18.17 -0.52 -1.98
N SER A 51 17.24 0.42 -1.87
CA SER A 51 17.20 1.31 -0.71
C SER A 51 16.47 0.56 0.39
N VAL A 52 17.23 -0.17 1.22
CA VAL A 52 16.66 -1.02 2.26
C VAL A 52 16.53 -0.22 3.55
N VAL A 53 15.28 -0.01 3.97
CA VAL A 53 14.95 0.52 5.29
C VAL A 53 14.40 -0.63 6.11
N TYR A 54 15.07 -0.96 7.22
CA TYR A 54 14.62 -2.01 8.11
C TYR A 54 13.56 -1.49 9.08
N HIS A 55 12.63 -2.36 9.45
CA HIS A 55 11.74 -2.14 10.57
C HIS A 55 12.06 -3.18 11.64
N ASN A 56 12.16 -2.75 12.89
CA ASN A 56 12.40 -3.66 13.99
C ASN A 56 11.05 -4.24 14.44
N TYR A 57 10.81 -5.51 14.10
CA TYR A 57 9.59 -6.23 14.48
C TYR A 57 9.70 -6.97 15.82
N THR A 58 10.75 -6.72 16.62
CA THR A 58 10.75 -7.18 18.01
C THR A 58 9.59 -6.55 18.77
N SER A 59 8.98 -7.31 19.68
CA SER A 59 7.93 -6.80 20.57
C SER A 59 8.43 -5.59 21.36
N ILE A 60 7.75 -4.45 21.19
CA ILE A 60 7.96 -3.23 21.97
C ILE A 60 6.62 -2.82 22.61
N PRO A 61 6.63 -2.03 23.70
CA PRO A 61 5.40 -1.50 24.29
C PRO A 61 4.55 -0.73 23.27
N ALA A 62 3.24 -0.86 23.39
CA ALA A 62 2.24 -0.35 22.46
C ALA A 62 2.00 1.14 22.69
N ARG A 63 2.96 1.97 22.23
CA ARG A 63 3.01 3.41 22.56
C ARG A 63 1.79 4.19 22.06
N PHE A 64 1.17 3.77 20.96
CA PHE A 64 0.01 4.45 20.39
C PHE A 64 -1.24 4.24 21.25
N GLU A 65 -1.44 3.00 21.69
CA GLU A 65 -2.56 2.54 22.50
C GLU A 65 -2.48 3.11 23.93
N GLU A 66 -1.26 3.30 24.43
CA GLU A 66 -0.94 3.87 25.75
C GLU A 66 -0.98 5.41 25.81
N MET A 67 -1.27 6.11 24.69
CA MET A 67 -1.39 7.57 24.71
C MET A 67 -2.53 8.02 25.65
N GLN A 68 -2.18 8.86 26.63
CA GLN A 68 -3.11 9.40 27.60
C GLN A 68 -4.11 10.36 26.92
N VAL A 69 -5.40 10.14 27.18
CA VAL A 69 -6.48 11.04 26.78
C VAL A 69 -7.23 11.52 28.02
N SER A 70 -7.81 12.72 27.94
CA SER A 70 -8.62 13.26 29.02
C SER A 70 -9.96 12.54 29.19
N ASP A 71 -10.47 11.93 28.12
CA ASP A 71 -11.74 11.21 28.11
C ASP A 71 -11.67 9.96 27.22
N GLU A 72 -11.73 8.79 27.85
CA GLU A 72 -11.69 7.49 27.19
C GLU A 72 -12.97 7.15 26.42
N ALA A 73 -14.12 7.68 26.85
CA ALA A 73 -15.38 7.47 26.14
C ALA A 73 -15.37 8.23 24.80
N VAL A 74 -14.77 9.42 24.78
CA VAL A 74 -14.55 10.18 23.53
C VAL A 74 -13.62 9.41 22.58
N ARG A 75 -12.46 8.94 23.07
CA ARG A 75 -11.52 8.14 22.25
C ARG A 75 -12.18 6.89 21.67
N THR A 76 -12.95 6.18 22.50
CA THR A 76 -13.67 4.98 22.08
C THR A 76 -14.68 5.30 20.97
N ARG A 77 -15.49 6.36 21.15
CA ARG A 77 -16.48 6.78 20.15
C ARG A 77 -15.82 7.22 18.84
N GLU A 78 -14.73 7.98 18.91
CA GLU A 78 -13.98 8.43 17.74
C GLU A 78 -13.38 7.26 16.97
N ARG A 79 -12.76 6.30 17.67
CA ARG A 79 -12.23 5.07 17.05
C ARG A 79 -13.32 4.27 16.36
N THR A 80 -14.47 4.04 17.02
CA THR A 80 -15.59 3.30 16.40
C THR A 80 -16.09 4.00 15.13
N MET A 81 -16.20 5.33 15.13
CA MET A 81 -16.60 6.06 13.93
C MET A 81 -15.55 5.96 12.82
N ALA A 82 -14.25 5.98 13.15
CA ALA A 82 -13.17 5.82 12.18
C ALA A 82 -13.17 4.43 11.55
N GLU A 83 -13.28 3.38 12.36
CA GLU A 83 -13.38 1.98 11.89
C GLU A 83 -14.61 1.78 11.00
N ASN A 84 -15.77 2.31 11.40
CA ASN A 84 -16.98 2.24 10.59
C ASN A 84 -16.87 3.07 9.29
N ARG A 85 -16.13 4.18 9.31
CA ARG A 85 -15.85 4.96 8.11
C ARG A 85 -14.92 4.22 7.16
N PHE A 86 -13.89 3.52 7.66
CA PHE A 86 -13.07 2.60 6.86
C PHE A 86 -13.96 1.54 6.21
N ARG A 87 -14.82 0.87 7.00
CA ARG A 87 -15.74 -0.15 6.49
C ARG A 87 -16.64 0.39 5.39
N LEU A 88 -17.20 1.59 5.59
CA LEU A 88 -18.02 2.25 4.58
C LEU A 88 -17.24 2.54 3.28
N VAL A 89 -15.96 2.95 3.39
CA VAL A 89 -15.08 3.22 2.24
C VAL A 89 -14.80 1.97 1.41
N VAL A 90 -14.64 0.82 2.07
CA VAL A 90 -14.32 -0.46 1.41
C VAL A 90 -15.55 -1.36 1.19
N ASP A 91 -16.75 -0.81 1.38
CA ASP A 91 -18.03 -1.52 1.26
C ASP A 91 -18.15 -2.78 2.15
N TRP A 92 -17.62 -2.71 3.37
CA TRP A 92 -17.77 -3.74 4.38
C TRP A 92 -19.01 -3.49 5.27
N PRO A 93 -19.70 -4.55 5.69
CA PRO A 93 -20.81 -4.42 6.63
C PRO A 93 -20.34 -3.88 7.98
N PHE A 94 -21.14 -2.99 8.56
CA PHE A 94 -20.92 -2.42 9.88
C PHE A 94 -22.23 -2.04 10.56
N GLU A 95 -22.17 -1.87 11.88
CA GLU A 95 -23.26 -1.34 12.70
C GLU A 95 -22.75 -0.19 13.56
N GLY A 96 -23.66 0.70 13.96
CA GLY A 96 -23.35 1.81 14.86
C GLY A 96 -22.97 3.11 14.14
N PRO A 97 -22.36 4.07 14.86
CA PRO A 97 -22.16 5.42 14.37
C PRO A 97 -21.04 5.48 13.32
N VAL A 98 -21.21 6.35 12.33
CA VAL A 98 -20.18 6.68 11.33
C VAL A 98 -20.25 8.17 11.03
N ASN A 99 -19.09 8.80 10.82
CA ASN A 99 -19.03 10.14 10.27
C ASN A 99 -18.89 10.06 8.74
N THR A 100 -19.84 10.64 8.00
CA THR A 100 -19.83 10.67 6.52
C THR A 100 -19.47 12.03 5.94
N PHE A 101 -19.08 13.00 6.79
CA PHE A 101 -18.70 14.34 6.36
C PHE A 101 -17.59 14.28 5.32
N GLU A 102 -17.84 14.95 4.19
CA GLU A 102 -16.97 15.05 3.01
C GLU A 102 -16.43 13.72 2.44
N LEU A 103 -17.01 12.58 2.85
CA LEU A 103 -16.52 11.27 2.46
C LEU A 103 -16.60 11.04 0.95
N THR A 104 -17.68 11.52 0.33
CA THR A 104 -17.92 11.38 -1.11
C THR A 104 -17.47 12.60 -1.91
N THR A 105 -16.79 13.57 -1.26
CA THR A 105 -16.29 14.79 -1.89
C THR A 105 -14.78 14.94 -1.70
N THR A 106 -14.34 15.59 -0.63
CA THR A 106 -12.92 15.89 -0.36
C THR A 106 -12.09 14.63 -0.12
N TYR A 107 -12.69 13.64 0.53
CA TYR A 107 -12.01 12.39 0.95
C TYR A 107 -12.46 11.18 0.14
N ALA A 108 -13.05 11.40 -1.04
CA ALA A 108 -13.44 10.32 -1.92
C ALA A 108 -12.20 9.62 -2.51
N MET A 109 -12.33 8.32 -2.78
CA MET A 109 -11.38 7.63 -3.65
C MET A 109 -11.34 8.27 -5.05
N GLY A 110 -10.19 8.16 -5.70
CA GLY A 110 -10.06 8.63 -7.07
C GLY A 110 -10.90 7.81 -8.05
N ARG A 111 -11.03 8.34 -9.28
CA ARG A 111 -11.81 7.72 -10.35
C ARG A 111 -10.94 7.19 -11.48
N GLU A 112 -9.65 7.49 -11.44
CA GLU A 112 -8.68 7.12 -12.45
C GLU A 112 -8.50 5.61 -12.49
N ARG A 113 -8.58 4.95 -11.32
CA ARG A 113 -8.62 3.49 -11.17
C ARG A 113 -9.57 3.13 -10.03
N SER A 114 -10.17 1.95 -10.10
CA SER A 114 -11.08 1.43 -9.07
C SER A 114 -10.34 0.84 -7.87
N LEU A 115 -11.05 0.68 -6.75
CA LEU A 115 -10.56 -0.06 -5.58
C LEU A 115 -10.24 -1.52 -5.92
N ASP A 116 -11.07 -2.18 -6.73
CA ASP A 116 -10.83 -3.56 -7.16
C ASP A 116 -9.49 -3.70 -7.90
N GLN A 117 -9.19 -2.75 -8.79
CA GLN A 117 -7.89 -2.70 -9.48
C GLN A 117 -6.74 -2.47 -8.50
N TYR A 118 -6.97 -1.72 -7.41
CA TYR A 118 -5.97 -1.52 -6.36
C TYR A 118 -5.73 -2.81 -5.56
N LEU A 119 -6.78 -3.57 -5.22
CA LEU A 119 -6.68 -4.87 -4.55
C LEU A 119 -5.90 -5.85 -5.42
N GLU A 120 -6.19 -5.93 -6.72
CA GLU A 120 -5.44 -6.77 -7.67
C GLU A 120 -3.96 -6.34 -7.78
N PHE A 121 -3.71 -5.02 -7.85
CA PHE A 121 -2.36 -4.46 -7.93
C PHE A 121 -1.53 -4.75 -6.68
N SER A 122 -2.10 -4.46 -5.49
CA SER A 122 -1.43 -4.63 -4.20
C SER A 122 -1.31 -6.09 -3.78
N GLY A 123 -2.21 -6.96 -4.26
CA GLY A 123 -2.33 -8.34 -3.81
C GLY A 123 -3.09 -8.50 -2.50
N VAL A 124 -3.69 -7.42 -1.97
CA VAL A 124 -4.56 -7.47 -0.79
C VAL A 124 -5.89 -8.09 -1.17
N THR A 125 -6.42 -8.97 -0.31
CA THR A 125 -7.74 -9.57 -0.50
C THR A 125 -8.65 -9.31 0.69
N PHE A 126 -9.93 -9.07 0.39
CA PHE A 126 -10.98 -8.96 1.40
C PHE A 126 -11.82 -10.26 1.51
N ALA A 127 -11.52 -11.27 0.70
CA ALA A 127 -12.19 -12.55 0.78
C ALA A 127 -11.75 -13.29 2.06
N PRO A 128 -12.69 -13.80 2.88
CA PRO A 128 -12.40 -14.36 4.20
C PRO A 128 -11.55 -15.65 4.16
N ASP A 129 -11.51 -16.33 3.03
CA ASP A 129 -10.80 -17.59 2.79
C ASP A 129 -9.53 -17.41 1.93
N GLN A 130 -9.16 -16.17 1.62
CA GLN A 130 -7.96 -15.85 0.88
C GLN A 130 -6.94 -15.16 1.78
N VAL A 131 -5.67 -15.31 1.40
CA VAL A 131 -4.55 -14.60 2.03
C VAL A 131 -3.95 -13.66 1.01
N ASP A 132 -3.41 -12.54 1.50
CA ASP A 132 -2.72 -11.58 0.64
C ASP A 132 -1.62 -12.26 -0.17
N ALA A 133 -1.51 -11.88 -1.44
CA ALA A 133 -0.48 -12.39 -2.31
C ALA A 133 0.90 -11.89 -1.86
N HIS A 134 1.90 -12.78 -1.88
CA HIS A 134 3.27 -12.40 -1.53
C HIS A 134 3.80 -11.27 -2.43
N THR A 135 4.42 -10.29 -1.80
CA THR A 135 4.88 -9.04 -2.42
C THR A 135 6.22 -9.16 -3.15
N CYS A 136 6.85 -10.34 -3.17
CA CYS A 136 8.11 -10.62 -3.86
C CYS A 136 7.93 -10.78 -5.39
N ARG A 137 7.21 -9.85 -6.03
CA ARG A 137 7.02 -9.79 -7.48
C ARG A 137 7.18 -8.37 -8.00
N GLN A 138 7.61 -8.24 -9.24
CA GLN A 138 7.63 -6.94 -9.91
C GLN A 138 6.19 -6.52 -10.20
N LEU A 139 5.77 -5.39 -9.63
CA LEU A 139 4.52 -4.73 -10.01
C LEU A 139 4.75 -3.87 -11.25
N TYR A 140 3.73 -3.83 -12.11
CA TYR A 140 3.75 -3.05 -13.34
C TYR A 140 2.71 -1.95 -13.29
N TRP A 141 2.95 -0.89 -14.04
CA TRP A 141 2.01 0.20 -14.19
C TRP A 141 0.66 -0.28 -14.73
N VAL A 142 -0.42 0.17 -14.10
CA VAL A 142 -1.79 -0.13 -14.49
C VAL A 142 -2.38 1.08 -15.25
N PRO A 143 -2.91 0.89 -16.47
CA PRO A 143 -3.61 1.95 -17.22
C PRO A 143 -4.74 2.61 -16.43
N TYR A 144 -4.97 3.91 -16.63
CA TYR A 144 -6.14 4.60 -16.05
C TYR A 144 -7.42 4.21 -16.80
N ALA A 145 -8.49 3.94 -16.07
CA ALA A 145 -9.84 3.82 -16.59
C ALA A 145 -10.42 5.20 -16.96
N ASP A 146 -10.17 6.21 -16.13
CA ASP A 146 -10.50 7.61 -16.40
C ASP A 146 -9.25 8.50 -16.30
N PRO A 147 -8.55 8.80 -17.42
CA PRO A 147 -7.35 9.63 -17.39
C PRO A 147 -7.66 11.14 -17.24
N THR A 148 -8.93 11.56 -17.18
CA THR A 148 -9.32 12.97 -17.34
C THR A 148 -8.63 13.90 -16.36
N SER A 149 -8.64 13.58 -15.07
CA SER A 149 -8.05 14.48 -14.07
C SER A 149 -6.52 14.49 -14.12
N VAL A 150 -5.90 13.36 -14.47
CA VAL A 150 -4.44 13.26 -14.67
C VAL A 150 -4.00 14.09 -15.87
N GLN A 151 -4.73 14.01 -16.99
CA GLN A 151 -4.46 14.82 -18.18
C GLN A 151 -4.64 16.31 -17.89
N ALA A 152 -5.70 16.69 -17.16
CA ALA A 152 -5.89 18.08 -16.73
C ALA A 152 -4.74 18.59 -15.85
N LEU A 153 -4.22 17.74 -14.95
CA LEU A 153 -3.08 18.09 -14.11
C LEU A 153 -1.77 18.26 -14.90
N LEU A 154 -1.53 17.38 -15.87
CA LEU A 154 -0.26 17.34 -16.62
C LEU A 154 -0.27 18.24 -17.88
N GLY A 155 -1.44 18.71 -18.32
CA GLY A 155 -1.62 19.59 -19.46
C GLY A 155 -1.40 18.88 -20.79
N ASN A 156 -0.16 18.88 -21.27
CA ASN A 156 0.20 18.36 -22.60
C ASN A 156 0.39 16.83 -22.65
N TRP A 157 0.19 16.15 -21.52
CA TRP A 157 0.29 14.70 -21.47
C TRP A 157 -1.10 14.08 -21.68
N HIS A 158 -1.18 13.11 -22.59
CA HIS A 158 -2.36 12.30 -22.81
C HIS A 158 -2.02 10.83 -22.64
N MET A 159 -2.96 10.07 -22.07
CA MET A 159 -2.80 8.63 -21.96
C MET A 159 -2.87 8.03 -23.36
N GLY A 160 -1.82 7.32 -23.77
CA GLY A 160 -1.79 6.66 -25.07
C GLY A 160 -2.86 5.56 -25.17
N ASN A 161 -3.56 5.49 -26.29
CA ASN A 161 -4.40 4.35 -26.61
C ASN A 161 -3.49 3.13 -26.79
N ARG A 162 -3.68 2.08 -25.99
CA ARG A 162 -3.16 0.76 -26.35
C ARG A 162 -3.97 0.25 -27.53
N GLU A 163 -3.58 0.62 -28.75
CA GLU A 163 -3.72 -0.36 -29.82
C GLU A 163 -3.00 -1.63 -29.34
N LYS A 164 -3.64 -2.79 -29.51
CA LYS A 164 -2.99 -4.07 -29.25
C LYS A 164 -1.73 -4.11 -30.10
N VAL A 165 -0.58 -3.79 -29.50
CA VAL A 165 0.71 -4.07 -30.11
C VAL A 165 0.70 -5.59 -30.28
N ALA A 166 0.49 -6.05 -31.52
CA ALA A 166 0.66 -7.45 -31.86
C ALA A 166 2.05 -7.81 -31.35
N VAL A 167 2.11 -8.79 -30.45
CA VAL A 167 3.38 -9.28 -29.92
C VAL A 167 4.07 -10.00 -31.08
N GLY A 168 4.79 -9.24 -31.90
CA GLY A 168 5.90 -9.76 -32.67
C GLY A 168 7.00 -10.11 -31.67
N GLU A 169 7.51 -11.32 -31.76
CA GLU A 169 8.66 -11.76 -30.96
C GLU A 169 9.76 -10.69 -31.00
N GLY A 170 10.07 -10.12 -29.83
CA GLY A 170 11.17 -9.16 -29.67
C GLY A 170 10.76 -7.69 -29.77
N SER A 171 10.06 -7.16 -28.77
CA SER A 171 10.15 -5.72 -28.47
C SER A 171 10.14 -5.48 -26.98
N ALA A 172 11.32 -5.17 -26.46
CA ALA A 172 11.52 -4.68 -25.10
C ALA A 172 10.76 -3.36 -24.93
N ALA A 173 10.07 -3.24 -23.80
CA ALA A 173 9.33 -2.05 -23.40
C ALA A 173 10.11 -0.75 -23.68
N LEU A 174 9.42 0.18 -24.35
CA LEU A 174 9.87 1.49 -24.79
C LEU A 174 10.66 2.22 -23.68
N ARG A 175 11.99 2.22 -23.77
CA ARG A 175 12.87 3.03 -22.93
C ARG A 175 12.79 4.47 -23.43
N SER A 176 12.22 5.37 -22.64
CA SER A 176 12.37 6.80 -22.89
C SER A 176 13.86 7.16 -22.80
N SER A 177 14.38 7.70 -23.89
CA SER A 177 15.73 8.23 -24.04
C SER A 177 16.06 9.24 -22.94
N GLY A 178 16.97 8.87 -22.03
CA GLY A 178 17.54 9.75 -21.02
C GLY A 178 18.98 9.34 -20.73
N ARG A 179 19.91 10.08 -21.33
CA ARG A 179 21.38 10.17 -21.09
C ARG A 179 22.09 8.88 -20.65
N SER A 180 22.94 8.37 -21.53
CA SER A 180 23.98 7.39 -21.21
C SER A 180 24.82 7.89 -20.03
N PHE A 181 24.81 7.13 -18.93
CA PHE A 181 25.87 7.17 -17.95
C PHE A 181 26.79 6.01 -18.32
N ASP A 182 27.95 6.33 -18.88
CA ASP A 182 28.92 5.35 -19.34
C ASP A 182 29.41 4.52 -18.14
N TYR A 183 29.11 3.22 -18.17
CA TYR A 183 29.68 2.26 -17.23
C TYR A 183 31.11 1.97 -17.65
N LEU A 184 32.07 2.20 -16.74
CA LEU A 184 33.42 1.65 -16.86
C LEU A 184 33.35 0.12 -16.82
N PRO A 185 34.17 -0.61 -17.60
CA PRO A 185 34.17 -2.06 -17.59
C PRO A 185 34.87 -2.56 -16.32
N ALA A 186 34.17 -3.39 -15.54
CA ALA A 186 34.76 -4.14 -14.45
C ALA A 186 35.42 -5.40 -15.04
N ASP A 187 36.74 -5.37 -15.12
CA ASP A 187 37.57 -6.52 -15.44
C ASP A 187 38.22 -7.10 -14.17
N HIS A 188 38.23 -8.43 -14.12
CA HIS A 188 39.04 -9.34 -13.29
C HIS A 188 38.52 -9.77 -11.89
N SER A 189 37.91 -10.96 -11.91
CA SER A 189 38.29 -12.16 -11.12
C SER A 189 38.84 -11.99 -9.71
N VAL A 190 38.03 -12.39 -8.72
CA VAL A 190 38.52 -13.06 -7.49
C VAL A 190 37.59 -14.25 -7.20
N LEU A 191 38.11 -15.47 -7.44
CA LEU A 191 37.65 -16.70 -6.79
C LEU A 191 37.86 -16.54 -5.28
N VAL A 192 36.91 -17.00 -4.44
CA VAL A 192 37.14 -17.97 -3.33
C VAL A 192 35.78 -18.48 -2.81
N GLY A 193 35.59 -19.81 -2.86
CA GLY A 193 35.03 -20.58 -1.73
C GLY A 193 33.53 -20.86 -1.68
N VAL A 194 33.08 -21.93 -2.36
CA VAL A 194 31.84 -22.63 -2.01
C VAL A 194 32.07 -23.44 -0.74
N GLY A 195 31.36 -23.11 0.34
CA GLY A 195 31.26 -23.91 1.56
C GLY A 195 29.82 -24.34 1.77
N VAL A 196 29.48 -25.56 1.33
CA VAL A 196 28.23 -26.22 1.68
C VAL A 196 28.37 -26.77 3.09
N VAL A 197 27.55 -26.28 4.02
CA VAL A 197 27.35 -26.92 5.32
C VAL A 197 25.86 -27.25 5.45
N LEU A 198 25.56 -28.52 5.22
CA LEU A 198 24.29 -29.17 5.56
C LEU A 198 24.29 -29.45 7.06
N ILE A 199 23.41 -28.79 7.81
CA ILE A 199 23.01 -29.25 9.14
C ILE A 199 21.52 -29.56 9.09
N LEU A 200 21.23 -30.85 9.07
CA LEU A 200 19.92 -31.43 9.37
C LEU A 200 19.74 -31.40 10.90
N MET A 201 18.73 -30.69 11.38
CA MET A 201 18.03 -31.06 12.61
C MET A 201 16.54 -30.82 12.43
N GLY A 202 15.79 -31.91 12.47
CA GLY A 202 14.33 -31.90 12.53
C GLY A 202 13.83 -31.48 13.92
N GLY A 203 12.67 -30.84 13.93
CA GLY A 203 12.00 -30.39 15.14
C GLY A 203 10.64 -29.79 14.82
N PHE A 204 9.64 -30.67 14.76
CA PHE A 204 8.21 -30.48 14.98
C PHE A 204 7.69 -29.08 15.41
N MET A 205 6.58 -28.70 14.76
CA MET A 205 5.37 -28.02 15.30
C MET A 205 5.06 -26.56 14.91
N HIS A 206 3.89 -26.48 14.25
CA HIS A 206 2.84 -25.47 14.38
C HIS A 206 3.05 -24.11 13.71
N SER A 207 2.48 -24.05 12.49
CA SER A 207 1.81 -22.87 11.94
C SER A 207 1.02 -22.13 13.02
N ARG A 208 1.48 -20.94 13.41
CA ARG A 208 0.63 -19.94 14.04
C ARG A 208 0.14 -19.00 12.95
N GLN A 209 -1.01 -19.34 12.39
CA GLN A 209 -1.87 -18.34 11.80
C GLN A 209 -2.21 -17.30 12.87
N THR A 210 -1.82 -16.05 12.64
CA THR A 210 -2.30 -14.90 13.39
C THR A 210 -3.76 -14.68 13.01
N LYS A 211 -4.65 -15.40 13.68
CA LYS A 211 -6.07 -15.04 13.77
C LYS A 211 -6.16 -13.66 14.41
N ILE A 212 -6.90 -12.76 13.76
CA ILE A 212 -7.46 -11.57 14.39
C ILE A 212 -8.24 -12.05 15.63
N LYS A 213 -7.71 -11.77 16.83
CA LYS A 213 -8.39 -12.07 18.07
C LYS A 213 -9.52 -11.05 18.24
N HIS A 214 -10.76 -11.51 18.15
CA HIS A 214 -11.86 -10.85 18.84
C HIS A 214 -11.52 -10.88 20.34
N HIS A 215 -11.22 -9.71 20.91
CA HIS A 215 -11.13 -9.54 22.34
C HIS A 215 -12.54 -9.40 22.88
N ASP A 216 -13.12 -10.53 23.31
CA ASP A 216 -14.29 -10.52 24.17
C ASP A 216 -13.86 -10.02 25.56
N LYS A 217 -14.56 -9.01 26.06
CA LYS A 217 -14.35 -8.44 27.39
C LYS A 217 -15.29 -9.15 28.35
N SER A 218 -14.80 -10.21 28.98
CA SER A 218 -15.29 -10.66 30.28
C SER A 218 -14.13 -11.28 31.02
N ASP A 219 -13.58 -10.55 32.00
CA ASP A 219 -13.31 -11.03 33.35
C ASP A 219 -12.52 -9.98 34.15
N VAL A 220 -13.24 -9.40 35.12
CA VAL A 220 -12.82 -8.69 36.35
C VAL A 220 -11.99 -7.41 36.22
#